data_AF-A0A1F2VTT3-F1
#
_entry.id   AF-A0A1F2VTT3-F1
#
_cell.length_a   1.000
_cell.length_b   1.000
_cell.length_c   1.000
_cell.angle_alpha   90.00
_cell.angle_beta   90.00
_cell.angle_gamma   90.00
#
_symmetry.space_group_name_H-M   'P 1'
#
loop_
_entity.id
_entity.type
_entity.pdbx_description
1 polymer ?
#
loop_
_entity_poly.entity_id
_entity_poly.type
_entity_poly.pdbx_seq_one_letter_code
_entity_poly.pdbx_strand_id
1 'polypeptide(L)'
;MLLYELLAARHPFGGGSLPSVIARVLAADPDPAPSIPADVWAVIDRCVQKKPEDRFPTTAELVGALELARTPGTVGTVGTVGTKSIALGWWHTHQLVVALAYWLMAWPAWYVHKWTGRYGVLIFLATLATIIVAGNLRLHLWFTSRTYPSELPAQRAHVGAGIRAADVAFALTLAGTGLMIADSHTGWGALLVAVGLGAALAFLIIEPTTARAAFGAPQNGRSRNSGNSRT
;
A
#
# COMPACT_ATOMS: atom_id res chain seq x y z
N MET A 1 24.64 8.50 -7.48
CA MET A 1 25.86 8.76 -8.28
C MET A 1 25.53 9.61 -9.49
N LEU A 2 24.72 9.14 -10.44
CA LEU A 2 24.32 9.90 -11.64
C LEU A 2 23.70 11.29 -11.32
N LEU A 3 22.87 11.38 -10.28
CA LEU A 3 22.23 12.65 -9.89
C LEU A 3 23.24 13.72 -9.41
N TYR A 4 24.29 13.33 -8.68
CA TYR A 4 25.36 14.26 -8.29
C TYR A 4 26.12 14.73 -9.53
N GLU A 5 26.44 13.83 -10.46
CA GLU A 5 27.15 14.19 -11.70
C GLU A 5 26.35 15.15 -12.57
N LEU A 6 25.04 14.92 -12.71
CA LEU A 6 24.16 15.78 -13.48
C LEU A 6 24.03 17.19 -12.89
N LEU A 7 24.14 17.33 -11.56
CA LEU A 7 23.98 18.60 -10.86
C LEU A 7 25.30 19.34 -10.61
N ALA A 8 26.37 18.62 -10.33
CA ALA A 8 27.69 19.17 -10.03
C ALA A 8 28.59 19.27 -11.27
N ALA A 9 28.23 18.58 -12.37
CA ALA A 9 29.05 18.36 -13.56
C ALA A 9 30.41 17.68 -13.27
N ARG A 10 30.52 16.96 -12.14
CA ARG A 10 31.76 16.27 -11.68
C ARG A 10 31.38 15.01 -10.91
N HIS A 11 32.25 14.00 -10.92
CA HIS A 11 32.03 12.75 -10.19
C HIS A 11 32.14 12.96 -8.66
N PRO A 12 31.26 12.37 -7.84
CA PRO A 12 31.20 12.61 -6.38
C PRO A 12 32.45 12.21 -5.59
N PHE A 13 33.33 11.41 -6.18
CA PHE A 13 34.61 10.98 -5.58
C PHE A 13 35.85 11.51 -6.32
N GLY A 14 35.65 12.43 -7.29
CA GLY A 14 36.68 12.93 -8.20
C GLY A 14 37.06 11.94 -9.32
N GLY A 15 38.19 12.19 -9.99
CA GLY A 15 38.82 11.29 -10.96
C GLY A 15 40.17 10.75 -10.45
N GLY A 16 40.59 9.57 -10.93
CA GLY A 16 41.82 8.89 -10.49
C GLY A 16 41.89 7.42 -10.94
N SER A 17 42.94 6.69 -10.53
CA SER A 17 43.08 5.25 -10.84
C SER A 17 42.01 4.41 -10.13
N LEU A 18 41.61 3.27 -10.72
CA LEU A 18 40.55 2.40 -10.21
C LEU A 18 40.70 2.05 -8.69
N PRO A 19 41.90 1.76 -8.17
CA PRO A 19 42.08 1.52 -6.73
C PRO A 19 41.80 2.76 -5.86
N SER A 20 42.12 3.96 -6.35
CA SER A 20 41.88 5.22 -5.63
C SER A 20 40.39 5.58 -5.57
N VAL A 21 39.63 5.26 -6.62
CA VAL A 21 38.17 5.42 -6.64
C VAL A 21 37.52 4.41 -5.70
N ILE A 22 37.95 3.14 -5.72
CA ILE A 22 37.47 2.11 -4.80
C ILE A 22 37.75 2.52 -3.35
N ALA A 23 38.95 3.00 -3.04
CA ALA A 23 39.31 3.47 -1.70
C ALA A 23 38.42 4.64 -1.24
N ARG A 24 38.10 5.60 -2.10
CA ARG A 24 37.20 6.74 -1.76
C ARG A 24 35.74 6.32 -1.65
N VAL A 25 35.29 5.40 -2.50
CA VAL A 25 33.96 4.78 -2.38
C VAL A 25 33.84 3.99 -1.08
N LEU A 26 34.93 3.43 -0.57
CA LEU A 26 34.95 2.72 0.72
C LEU A 26 35.16 3.64 1.93
N ALA A 27 35.89 4.74 1.80
CA ALA A 27 36.38 5.54 2.92
C ALA A 27 35.73 6.94 3.11
N ALA A 28 35.12 7.53 2.08
CA ALA A 28 34.66 8.93 2.14
C ALA A 28 33.14 9.09 1.99
N ASP A 29 32.58 10.03 2.76
CA ASP A 29 31.31 10.71 2.47
C ASP A 29 31.56 11.72 1.34
N PRO A 30 30.64 11.87 0.37
CA PRO A 30 30.85 12.77 -0.77
C PRO A 30 30.97 14.22 -0.31
N ASP A 31 31.85 14.97 -0.97
CA ASP A 31 32.11 16.37 -0.62
C ASP A 31 30.89 17.24 -0.95
N PRO A 32 30.32 17.99 0.01
CA PRO A 32 29.19 18.89 -0.27
C PRO A 32 29.57 19.94 -1.29
N ALA A 33 29.05 19.79 -2.51
CA ALA A 33 29.27 20.74 -3.59
C ALA A 33 28.56 22.07 -3.24
N PRO A 34 29.26 23.22 -3.13
CA PRO A 34 28.66 24.51 -2.75
C PRO A 34 27.59 25.02 -3.73
N SER A 35 27.56 24.47 -4.94
CA SER A 35 26.61 24.80 -6.01
C SER A 35 25.26 24.08 -5.88
N ILE A 36 25.11 23.15 -4.94
CA ILE A 36 23.88 22.37 -4.76
C ILE A 36 23.11 22.95 -3.55
N PRO A 37 21.82 23.33 -3.70
CA PRO A 37 21.00 23.75 -2.58
C PRO A 37 20.97 22.70 -1.46
N ALA A 38 21.01 23.13 -0.19
CA ALA A 38 21.11 22.23 0.97
C ALA A 38 20.03 21.15 0.99
N ASP A 39 18.80 21.50 0.61
CA ASP A 39 17.67 20.57 0.57
C ASP A 39 17.88 19.46 -0.49
N VAL A 40 18.49 19.81 -1.62
CA VAL A 40 18.85 18.86 -2.68
C VAL A 40 20.06 18.02 -2.26
N TRP A 41 21.02 18.63 -1.55
CA TRP A 41 22.17 17.93 -1.00
C TRP A 41 21.76 16.80 -0.03
N ALA A 42 20.81 17.06 0.86
CA ALA A 42 20.30 16.06 1.80
C ALA A 42 19.72 14.82 1.10
N VAL A 43 19.08 15.00 -0.06
CA VAL A 43 18.56 13.89 -0.87
C VAL A 43 19.71 13.11 -1.51
N ILE A 44 20.73 13.80 -2.01
CA ILE A 44 21.92 13.18 -2.63
C ILE A 44 22.73 12.40 -1.59
N ASP A 45 22.93 12.98 -0.40
CA ASP A 45 23.64 12.35 0.71
C ASP A 45 22.97 11.04 1.13
N ARG A 46 21.64 11.03 1.26
CA ARG A 46 20.90 9.80 1.54
C ARG A 46 21.04 8.73 0.45
N CYS A 47 21.13 9.14 -0.82
CA CYS A 47 21.31 8.19 -1.93
C CYS A 47 22.66 7.48 -1.92
N VAL A 48 23.69 8.05 -1.27
CA VAL A 48 25.06 7.52 -1.29
C VAL A 48 25.46 6.79 -0.02
N GLN A 49 24.54 6.68 0.96
CA GLN A 49 24.77 5.96 2.22
C GLN A 49 25.29 4.54 1.97
N LYS A 50 26.26 4.08 2.76
CA LYS A 50 26.92 2.78 2.50
C LYS A 50 25.96 1.60 2.69
N LYS A 51 25.13 1.69 3.72
CA LYS A 51 24.12 0.68 4.05
C LYS A 51 22.88 0.86 3.17
N PRO A 52 22.38 -0.21 2.51
CA PRO A 52 21.16 -0.14 1.70
C PRO A 52 19.93 0.37 2.47
N GLU A 53 19.82 0.03 3.76
CA GLU A 53 18.73 0.44 4.65
C GLU A 53 18.68 1.95 4.92
N ASP A 54 19.80 2.65 4.77
CA ASP A 54 19.88 4.10 4.96
C ASP A 54 19.57 4.88 3.67
N ARG A 55 19.44 4.19 2.52
CA ARG A 55 19.06 4.77 1.23
C ARG A 55 17.55 4.88 1.06
N PHE A 56 17.11 5.48 -0.04
CA PHE A 56 15.71 5.41 -0.44
C PHE A 56 15.35 3.97 -0.86
N PRO A 57 14.34 3.34 -0.22
CA PRO A 57 13.88 1.99 -0.55
C PRO A 57 13.35 1.85 -1.98
N THR A 58 12.84 2.94 -2.58
CA THR A 58 12.30 2.94 -3.93
C THR A 58 12.61 4.25 -4.67
N THR A 59 12.63 4.19 -6.00
CA THR A 59 12.78 5.37 -6.86
C THR A 59 11.67 6.40 -6.65
N ALA A 60 10.45 5.96 -6.30
CA ALA A 60 9.33 6.85 -6.03
C ALA A 60 9.59 7.76 -4.80
N GLU A 61 10.23 7.22 -3.76
CA GLU A 61 10.60 8.01 -2.58
C GLU A 61 11.71 9.02 -2.88
N LEU A 62 12.67 8.65 -3.72
CA LEU A 62 13.68 9.58 -4.22
C LEU A 62 13.05 10.75 -4.99
N VAL A 63 12.11 10.46 -5.90
CA VAL A 63 11.41 11.51 -6.67
C VAL A 63 10.63 12.44 -5.74
N GLY A 64 9.88 11.90 -4.78
CA GLY A 64 9.13 12.74 -3.83
C GLY A 64 10.02 13.62 -2.96
N ALA A 65 11.19 13.12 -2.56
CA ALA A 65 12.18 13.91 -1.82
C ALA A 65 12.76 15.05 -2.68
N LEU A 66 12.99 14.81 -3.97
CA LEU A 66 13.45 15.84 -4.92
C LEU A 66 12.38 16.90 -5.21
N GLU A 67 11.12 16.51 -5.34
CA GLU A 67 10.01 17.47 -5.54
C GLU A 67 9.85 18.40 -4.33
N LEU A 68 9.99 17.85 -3.13
CA LEU A 68 9.96 18.64 -1.90
C LEU A 68 11.14 19.62 -1.84
N ALA A 69 12.34 19.18 -2.21
CA ALA A 69 13.55 20.01 -2.25
C ALA A 69 13.50 21.13 -3.32
N ARG A 70 12.60 21.04 -4.32
CA ARG A 70 12.36 22.12 -5.29
C ARG A 70 11.51 23.27 -4.74
N THR A 71 10.92 23.12 -3.56
CA THR A 71 10.04 24.14 -2.96
C THR A 71 10.80 24.86 -1.83
N PRO A 72 11.44 26.01 -2.10
CA PRO A 72 12.22 26.71 -1.08
C PRO A 72 11.32 27.13 0.09
N GLY A 73 11.65 26.67 1.31
CA GLY A 73 11.04 27.16 2.55
C GLY A 73 10.44 26.13 3.51
N THR A 74 10.57 24.81 3.28
CA THR A 74 9.97 23.81 4.18
C THR A 74 11.01 23.00 4.96
N VAL A 75 11.67 23.67 5.90
CA VAL A 75 12.43 23.00 6.98
C VAL A 75 11.42 22.32 7.91
N GLY A 76 10.99 21.10 7.56
CA GLY A 76 10.02 20.36 8.40
C GLY A 76 9.44 19.04 7.86
N THR A 77 9.71 18.63 6.62
CA THR A 77 8.89 17.58 5.96
C THR A 77 9.62 16.25 5.72
N VAL A 78 10.79 16.00 6.32
CA VAL A 78 11.50 14.71 6.13
C VAL A 78 10.79 13.56 6.86
N GLY A 79 10.18 13.82 8.03
CA GLY A 79 9.46 12.81 8.81
C GLY A 79 8.14 12.35 8.20
N THR A 80 7.36 13.28 7.64
CA THR A 80 6.04 13.00 7.05
C THR A 80 6.08 12.18 5.76
N VAL A 81 7.17 12.27 4.99
CA VAL A 81 7.35 11.49 3.76
C VAL A 81 7.56 10.01 4.10
N GLY A 82 8.36 9.71 5.14
CA GLY A 82 8.62 8.33 5.58
C GLY A 82 7.37 7.62 6.12
N THR A 83 6.55 8.28 6.93
CA THR A 83 5.32 7.67 7.48
C THR A 83 4.30 7.34 6.38
N LYS A 84 4.18 8.19 5.35
CA LYS A 84 3.30 7.93 4.21
C LYS A 84 3.77 6.74 3.38
N SER A 85 5.08 6.58 3.17
CA SER A 85 5.63 5.47 2.38
C SER A 85 5.39 4.11 3.06
N ILE A 86 5.59 4.04 4.38
CA ILE A 86 5.31 2.84 5.19
C ILE A 86 3.81 2.49 5.12
N ALA A 87 2.94 3.49 5.27
CA ALA A 87 1.49 3.27 5.20
C ALA A 87 1.03 2.76 3.82
N LEU A 88 1.60 3.29 2.73
CA LEU A 88 1.34 2.82 1.36
C LEU A 88 1.87 1.40 1.13
N GLY A 89 3.08 1.09 1.58
CA GLY A 89 3.67 -0.25 1.50
C GLY A 89 2.83 -1.28 2.26
N TRP A 90 2.45 -0.96 3.49
CA TRP A 90 1.55 -1.78 4.29
C TRP A 90 0.20 -1.99 3.60
N TRP A 91 -0.39 -0.93 3.05
CA TRP A 91 -1.65 -1.01 2.32
C TRP A 91 -1.57 -1.95 1.11
N HIS A 92 -0.51 -1.86 0.30
CA HIS A 92 -0.27 -2.78 -0.83
C HIS A 92 -0.17 -4.24 -0.37
N THR A 93 0.64 -4.49 0.66
CA THR A 93 0.84 -5.83 1.21
C THR A 93 -0.47 -6.40 1.75
N HIS A 94 -1.24 -5.60 2.49
CA HIS A 94 -2.54 -5.99 3.01
C HIS A 94 -3.51 -6.38 1.89
N GLN A 95 -3.63 -5.57 0.82
CA GLN A 95 -4.52 -5.89 -0.31
C GLN A 95 -4.15 -7.21 -0.99
N LEU A 96 -2.85 -7.46 -1.22
CA LEU A 96 -2.40 -8.71 -1.84
C LEU A 96 -2.67 -9.92 -0.93
N VAL A 97 -2.32 -9.81 0.35
CA VAL A 97 -2.53 -10.89 1.33
C VAL A 97 -4.01 -11.25 1.43
N VAL A 98 -4.89 -10.25 1.50
CA VAL A 98 -6.34 -10.47 1.52
C VAL A 98 -6.83 -11.15 0.24
N ALA A 99 -6.40 -10.67 -0.93
CA ALA A 99 -6.82 -11.26 -2.20
C ALA A 99 -6.43 -12.75 -2.27
N LEU A 100 -5.21 -13.09 -1.84
CA LEU A 100 -4.75 -14.48 -1.76
C LEU A 100 -5.55 -15.30 -0.74
N ALA A 101 -5.87 -14.74 0.41
CA ALA A 101 -6.69 -15.42 1.43
C ALA A 101 -8.08 -15.78 0.89
N TYR A 102 -8.70 -14.93 0.07
CA TYR A 102 -9.98 -15.24 -0.58
C TYR A 102 -9.87 -16.42 -1.53
N TRP A 103 -8.87 -16.42 -2.40
CA TRP A 103 -8.63 -17.54 -3.31
C TRP A 103 -8.34 -18.85 -2.56
N LEU A 104 -7.62 -18.78 -1.44
CA LEU A 104 -7.34 -19.95 -0.60
C LEU A 104 -8.63 -20.56 -0.01
N MET A 105 -9.66 -19.75 0.25
CA MET A 105 -10.94 -20.23 0.79
C MET A 105 -11.83 -20.95 -0.22
N ALA A 106 -11.51 -20.90 -1.52
CA ALA A 106 -12.25 -21.65 -2.53
C ALA A 106 -12.18 -23.17 -2.31
N TRP A 107 -11.02 -23.68 -1.87
CA TRP A 107 -10.84 -25.10 -1.58
C TRP A 107 -11.67 -25.56 -0.37
N PRO A 108 -11.55 -24.95 0.83
CA PRO A 108 -12.41 -25.29 1.97
C PRO A 108 -13.90 -25.19 1.63
N ALA A 109 -14.32 -24.14 0.90
CA ALA A 109 -15.70 -23.98 0.49
C ALA A 109 -16.18 -25.14 -0.39
N TRP A 110 -15.35 -25.57 -1.36
CA TRP A 110 -15.65 -26.73 -2.20
C TRP A 110 -15.71 -28.02 -1.38
N TYR A 111 -14.78 -28.20 -0.44
CA TYR A 111 -14.72 -29.42 0.36
C TYR A 111 -15.93 -29.55 1.29
N VAL A 112 -16.29 -28.47 1.99
CA VAL A 112 -17.39 -28.41 2.97
C VAL A 112 -18.77 -28.45 2.31
N HIS A 113 -18.89 -28.11 1.02
CA HIS A 113 -20.18 -28.16 0.31
C HIS A 113 -20.83 -29.55 0.37
N LYS A 114 -20.03 -30.62 0.57
CA LYS A 114 -20.50 -32.01 0.60
C LYS A 114 -21.35 -32.30 1.83
N TRP A 115 -21.23 -31.47 2.87
CA TRP A 115 -21.90 -31.66 4.17
C TRP A 115 -23.07 -30.70 4.41
N THR A 116 -23.32 -29.76 3.50
CA THR A 116 -24.37 -28.73 3.63
C THR A 116 -25.73 -29.18 3.08
N GLY A 117 -25.88 -30.48 2.80
CA GLY A 117 -27.15 -31.10 2.40
C GLY A 117 -27.67 -30.58 1.05
N ARG A 118 -28.99 -30.43 0.93
CA ARG A 118 -29.67 -30.10 -0.35
C ARG A 118 -29.25 -28.76 -0.96
N TYR A 119 -28.77 -27.82 -0.16
CA TYR A 119 -28.41 -26.47 -0.59
C TYR A 119 -26.90 -26.31 -0.81
N GLY A 120 -26.11 -27.36 -0.63
CA GLY A 120 -24.65 -27.23 -0.57
C GLY A 120 -24.00 -26.67 -1.84
N VAL A 121 -24.48 -27.10 -3.01
CA VAL A 121 -23.99 -26.55 -4.29
C VAL A 121 -24.34 -25.07 -4.43
N LEU A 122 -25.54 -24.64 -4.04
CA LEU A 122 -25.96 -23.23 -4.13
C LEU A 122 -25.15 -22.35 -3.19
N ILE A 123 -24.93 -22.79 -1.95
CA ILE A 123 -24.11 -22.08 -0.96
C ILE A 123 -22.65 -21.99 -1.44
N PHE A 124 -22.12 -23.08 -2.00
CA PHE A 124 -20.79 -23.09 -2.61
C PHE A 124 -20.68 -22.11 -3.77
N LEU A 125 -21.62 -22.12 -4.71
CA LEU A 125 -21.62 -21.20 -5.85
C LEU A 125 -21.75 -19.73 -5.41
N ALA A 126 -22.58 -19.45 -4.40
CA ALA A 126 -22.68 -18.12 -3.82
C ALA A 126 -21.35 -17.68 -3.18
N THR A 127 -20.74 -18.55 -2.38
CA THR A 127 -19.43 -18.30 -1.75
C THR A 127 -18.35 -18.08 -2.81
N LEU A 128 -18.30 -18.94 -3.84
CA LEU A 128 -17.36 -18.82 -4.96
C LEU A 128 -17.55 -17.51 -5.73
N ALA A 129 -18.79 -17.08 -5.98
CA ALA A 129 -19.08 -15.80 -6.62
C ALA A 129 -18.54 -14.63 -5.78
N THR A 130 -18.71 -14.64 -4.46
CA THR A 130 -18.14 -13.59 -3.58
C THR A 130 -16.61 -13.61 -3.60
N ILE A 131 -15.96 -14.78 -3.60
CA ILE A 131 -14.50 -14.92 -3.71
C ILE A 131 -14.00 -14.32 -5.03
N ILE A 132 -14.65 -14.66 -6.15
CA ILE A 132 -14.27 -14.17 -7.48
C ILE A 132 -14.41 -12.66 -7.53
N VAL A 133 -15.57 -12.12 -7.14
CA VAL A 133 -15.83 -10.67 -7.21
C VAL A 133 -14.87 -9.91 -6.30
N ALA A 134 -14.78 -10.28 -5.03
CA ALA A 134 -14.00 -9.55 -4.05
C ALA A 134 -12.49 -9.71 -4.32
N GLY A 135 -12.04 -10.91 -4.68
CA GLY A 135 -10.64 -11.19 -5.04
C GLY A 135 -10.19 -10.42 -6.29
N ASN A 136 -11.01 -10.39 -7.35
CA ASN A 136 -10.67 -9.64 -8.57
C ASN A 136 -10.68 -8.13 -8.35
N LEU A 137 -11.66 -7.57 -7.61
CA LEU A 137 -11.69 -6.14 -7.32
C LEU A 137 -10.46 -5.70 -6.51
N ARG A 138 -10.03 -6.52 -5.53
CA ARG A 138 -8.83 -6.24 -4.74
C ARG A 138 -7.55 -6.36 -5.55
N LEU A 139 -7.44 -7.40 -6.38
CA LEU A 139 -6.29 -7.57 -7.27
C LEU A 139 -6.22 -6.44 -8.31
N HIS A 140 -7.36 -6.00 -8.83
CA HIS A 140 -7.45 -4.86 -9.74
C HIS A 140 -6.98 -3.57 -9.05
N LEU A 141 -7.43 -3.28 -7.82
CA LEU A 141 -6.93 -2.12 -7.07
C LEU A 141 -5.43 -2.20 -6.77
N TRP A 142 -4.93 -3.39 -6.43
CA TRP A 142 -3.50 -3.60 -6.21
C TRP A 142 -2.68 -3.41 -7.50
N PHE A 143 -3.19 -3.87 -8.63
CA PHE A 143 -2.54 -3.66 -9.92
C PHE A 143 -2.55 -2.17 -10.31
N THR A 144 -3.71 -1.52 -10.21
CA THR A 144 -3.87 -0.08 -10.49
C THR A 144 -2.98 0.75 -9.59
N SER A 145 -2.78 0.35 -8.34
CA SER A 145 -1.89 1.07 -7.43
C SER A 145 -0.40 0.98 -7.80
N ARG A 146 0.00 -0.12 -8.44
CA ARG A 146 1.38 -0.35 -8.90
C ARG A 146 1.65 0.30 -10.26
N THR A 147 0.68 0.26 -11.17
CA THR A 147 0.85 0.66 -12.57
C THR A 147 0.34 2.07 -12.85
N TYR A 148 -0.78 2.47 -12.25
CA TYR A 148 -1.48 3.74 -12.51
C TYR A 148 -1.82 4.48 -11.20
N PRO A 149 -0.82 4.88 -10.40
CA PRO A 149 -1.04 5.46 -9.07
C PRO A 149 -1.85 6.77 -9.09
N SER A 150 -1.85 7.50 -10.21
CA SER A 150 -2.63 8.73 -10.40
C SER A 150 -4.14 8.49 -10.50
N GLU A 151 -4.57 7.36 -11.04
CA GLU A 151 -6.00 7.03 -11.21
C GLU A 151 -6.61 6.36 -9.98
N LEU A 152 -5.77 5.88 -9.07
CA LEU A 152 -6.18 5.11 -7.91
C LEU A 152 -7.22 5.79 -7.00
N PRO A 153 -7.14 7.11 -6.68
CA PRO A 153 -8.16 7.76 -5.86
C PRO A 153 -9.56 7.71 -6.50
N ALA A 154 -9.65 7.96 -7.81
CA ALA A 154 -10.90 7.92 -8.56
C ALA A 154 -11.46 6.49 -8.64
N GLN A 155 -10.60 5.52 -8.94
CA GLN A 155 -10.97 4.11 -8.98
C GLN A 155 -11.46 3.62 -7.62
N ARG A 156 -10.74 3.91 -6.52
CA ARG A 156 -11.16 3.55 -5.15
C ARG A 156 -12.50 4.16 -4.76
N ALA A 157 -12.77 5.40 -5.15
CA ALA A 157 -14.07 6.02 -4.92
C ALA A 157 -15.19 5.29 -5.67
N HIS A 158 -14.92 4.86 -6.90
CA HIS A 158 -15.89 4.18 -7.76
C HIS A 158 -16.18 2.73 -7.31
N VAL A 159 -15.15 1.93 -7.03
CA VAL A 159 -15.30 0.52 -6.68
C VAL A 159 -15.43 0.26 -5.18
N GLY A 160 -15.22 1.28 -4.33
CA GLY A 160 -15.13 1.10 -2.88
C GLY A 160 -16.40 0.57 -2.22
N ALA A 161 -17.59 0.95 -2.71
CA ALA A 161 -18.84 0.39 -2.22
C ALA A 161 -19.02 -1.08 -2.65
N GLY A 162 -18.63 -1.41 -3.89
CA GLY A 162 -18.66 -2.77 -4.42
C GLY A 162 -17.73 -3.72 -3.66
N ILE A 163 -16.52 -3.27 -3.32
CA ILE A 163 -15.58 -4.04 -2.48
C ILE A 163 -16.19 -4.33 -1.11
N ARG A 164 -16.69 -3.30 -0.41
CA ARG A 164 -17.32 -3.50 0.91
C ARG A 164 -18.51 -4.47 0.86
N ALA A 165 -19.35 -4.34 -0.15
CA ALA A 165 -20.50 -5.23 -0.33
C ALA A 165 -20.04 -6.68 -0.56
N ALA A 166 -19.02 -6.88 -1.41
CA ALA A 166 -18.48 -8.20 -1.69
C ALA A 166 -17.79 -8.84 -0.47
N ASP A 167 -17.07 -8.04 0.34
CA ASP A 167 -16.44 -8.52 1.57
C ASP A 167 -17.46 -8.92 2.63
N VAL A 168 -18.52 -8.12 2.81
CA VAL A 168 -19.61 -8.45 3.74
C VAL A 168 -20.32 -9.71 3.27
N ALA A 169 -20.61 -9.83 1.97
CA ALA A 169 -21.23 -11.03 1.42
C ALA A 169 -20.34 -12.26 1.64
N PHE A 170 -19.04 -12.16 1.37
CA PHE A 170 -18.08 -13.24 1.62
C PHE A 170 -18.09 -13.65 3.09
N ALA A 171 -17.95 -12.71 4.02
CA ALA A 171 -17.95 -12.98 5.46
C ALA A 171 -19.24 -13.66 5.93
N LEU A 172 -20.40 -13.18 5.46
CA LEU A 172 -21.70 -13.76 5.80
C LEU A 172 -21.87 -15.17 5.23
N THR A 173 -21.48 -15.40 3.98
CA THR A 173 -21.56 -16.73 3.36
C THR A 173 -20.66 -17.74 4.09
N LEU A 174 -19.45 -17.31 4.49
CA LEU A 174 -18.49 -18.17 5.17
C LEU A 174 -18.95 -18.50 6.60
N ALA A 175 -19.35 -17.48 7.38
CA ALA A 175 -19.85 -17.68 8.73
C ALA A 175 -21.15 -18.48 8.75
N GLY A 176 -22.08 -18.19 7.83
CA GLY A 176 -23.33 -18.95 7.69
C GLY A 176 -23.07 -20.43 7.37
N THR A 177 -22.17 -20.70 6.41
CA THR A 177 -21.77 -22.07 6.07
C THR A 177 -21.14 -22.78 7.28
N GLY A 178 -20.25 -22.09 8.00
CA GLY A 178 -19.59 -22.64 9.18
C GLY A 178 -20.58 -22.99 10.30
N LEU A 179 -21.55 -22.11 10.57
CA LEU A 179 -22.62 -22.37 11.55
C LEU A 179 -23.50 -23.55 11.16
N MET A 180 -23.82 -23.72 9.87
CA MET A 180 -24.64 -24.84 9.39
C MET A 180 -23.99 -26.20 9.62
N ILE A 181 -22.66 -26.28 9.60
CA ILE A 181 -21.92 -27.55 9.78
C ILE A 181 -21.32 -27.71 11.17
N ALA A 182 -21.42 -26.71 12.05
CA ALA A 182 -20.71 -26.68 13.33
C ALA A 182 -21.03 -27.86 14.24
N ASP A 183 -22.29 -28.31 14.25
CA ASP A 183 -22.74 -29.43 15.09
C ASP A 183 -22.22 -30.79 14.61
N SER A 184 -22.00 -30.94 13.29
CA SER A 184 -21.55 -32.20 12.70
C SER A 184 -20.03 -32.25 12.45
N HIS A 185 -19.41 -31.10 12.19
CA HIS A 185 -18.01 -30.97 11.78
C HIS A 185 -17.39 -29.73 12.44
N THR A 186 -17.28 -29.75 13.76
CA THR A 186 -16.88 -28.61 14.59
C THR A 186 -15.57 -27.95 14.15
N GLY A 187 -14.57 -28.73 13.73
CA GLY A 187 -13.29 -28.18 13.27
C GLY A 187 -13.43 -27.29 12.02
N TRP A 188 -14.19 -27.76 11.03
CA TRP A 188 -14.44 -27.00 9.80
C TRP A 188 -15.42 -25.84 10.03
N GLY A 189 -16.44 -26.05 10.86
CA GLY A 189 -17.38 -25.00 11.25
C GLY A 189 -16.67 -23.84 11.94
N ALA A 190 -15.80 -24.14 12.92
CA ALA A 190 -14.99 -23.16 13.62
C ALA A 190 -14.03 -22.40 12.69
N LEU A 191 -13.36 -23.09 11.76
CA LEU A 191 -12.48 -22.46 10.78
C LEU A 191 -13.23 -21.42 9.93
N LEU A 192 -14.36 -21.81 9.32
CA LEU A 192 -15.14 -20.94 8.44
C LEU A 192 -15.72 -19.73 9.19
N VAL A 193 -16.22 -19.93 10.41
CA VAL A 193 -16.71 -18.84 11.26
C VAL A 193 -15.56 -17.90 11.66
N ALA A 194 -14.42 -18.44 12.11
CA ALA A 194 -13.28 -17.64 12.52
C ALA A 194 -12.72 -16.80 11.36
N VAL A 195 -12.58 -17.39 10.17
CA VAL A 195 -12.14 -16.66 8.98
C VAL A 195 -13.17 -15.62 8.57
N GLY A 196 -14.47 -15.93 8.60
CA GLY A 196 -15.54 -14.98 8.26
C GLY A 196 -15.58 -13.77 9.20
N LEU A 197 -15.44 -14.00 10.51
CA LEU A 197 -15.36 -12.94 11.51
C LEU A 197 -14.06 -12.12 11.40
N GLY A 198 -12.92 -12.80 11.20
CA GLY A 198 -11.63 -12.15 10.99
C GLY A 198 -11.62 -11.27 9.74
N ALA A 199 -12.21 -11.75 8.65
CA ALA A 199 -12.46 -10.98 7.44
C ALA A 199 -13.32 -9.74 7.75
N ALA A 200 -14.48 -9.90 8.38
CA ALA A 200 -15.34 -8.78 8.74
C ALA A 200 -14.60 -7.72 9.59
N LEU A 201 -13.81 -8.14 10.59
CA LEU A 201 -13.00 -7.24 11.40
C LEU A 201 -11.95 -6.49 10.56
N ALA A 202 -11.25 -7.21 9.69
CA ALA A 202 -10.23 -6.63 8.83
C ALA A 202 -10.82 -5.54 7.91
N PHE A 203 -11.99 -5.75 7.31
CA PHE A 203 -12.56 -4.80 6.35
C PHE A 203 -13.36 -3.67 6.98
N LEU A 204 -14.00 -3.91 8.13
CA LEU A 204 -14.77 -2.87 8.81
C LEU A 204 -13.89 -1.95 9.64
N ILE A 205 -12.72 -2.40 10.11
CA ILE A 205 -11.87 -1.65 11.05
C ILE A 205 -10.47 -1.39 10.50
N ILE A 206 -9.76 -2.42 10.03
CA ILE A 206 -8.35 -2.32 9.63
C ILE A 206 -8.21 -1.64 8.26
N GLU A 207 -9.07 -1.95 7.30
CA GLU A 207 -9.00 -1.36 5.97
C GLU A 207 -9.28 0.16 5.95
N PRO A 208 -10.32 0.70 6.64
CA PRO A 208 -10.57 2.14 6.66
C PRO A 208 -9.45 2.91 7.37
N THR A 209 -8.82 2.32 8.39
CA THR A 209 -7.71 2.95 9.11
C THR A 209 -6.44 2.98 8.26
N THR A 210 -6.06 1.85 7.66
CA THR A 210 -4.89 1.76 6.76
C THR A 210 -5.07 2.60 5.50
N ALA A 211 -6.27 2.65 4.92
CA ALA A 211 -6.58 3.50 3.77
C ALA A 211 -6.46 5.00 4.11
N ARG A 212 -6.97 5.45 5.27
CA ARG A 212 -6.82 6.85 5.70
C ARG A 212 -5.37 7.22 5.98
N ALA A 213 -4.58 6.31 6.54
CA ALA A 213 -3.16 6.54 6.76
C ALA A 213 -2.37 6.68 5.44
N ALA A 214 -2.71 5.88 4.44
CA ALA A 214 -2.03 5.88 3.14
C ALA A 214 -2.43 7.07 2.24
N PHE A 215 -3.71 7.45 2.22
CA PHE A 215 -4.24 8.42 1.25
C PHE A 215 -4.77 9.73 1.87
N GLY A 216 -4.76 9.84 3.20
CA GLY A 216 -5.36 10.97 3.92
C GLY A 216 -6.88 10.84 4.08
N ALA A 217 -7.47 11.71 4.91
CA ALA A 217 -8.91 11.81 5.04
C ALA A 217 -9.52 12.45 3.78
N PRO A 218 -10.76 12.10 3.37
CA PRO A 218 -11.46 12.83 2.33
C PRO A 218 -11.52 14.31 2.70
N GLN A 219 -10.98 15.19 1.86
CA GLN A 219 -11.19 16.63 2.03
C GLN A 219 -12.66 16.91 1.75
N ASN A 220 -13.49 16.90 2.80
CA ASN A 220 -14.83 17.45 2.70
C ASN A 220 -14.68 18.92 2.32
N GLY A 221 -15.11 19.28 1.11
CA GLY A 221 -15.03 20.62 0.56
C GLY A 221 -15.72 21.64 1.47
N ARG A 222 -14.95 22.27 2.36
CA ARG A 222 -15.31 23.49 3.06
C ARG A 222 -14.11 24.43 3.09
N SER A 223 -13.90 25.10 1.97
CA SER A 223 -13.12 26.33 1.79
C SER A 223 -13.45 26.77 0.36
N ARG A 224 -14.15 27.87 0.06
CA ARG A 224 -14.12 29.23 0.59
C ARG A 224 -15.47 29.89 0.29
N ASN A 225 -16.13 30.47 1.29
CA ASN A 225 -16.92 31.68 1.03
C ASN A 225 -16.57 32.70 2.12
N SER A 226 -15.42 33.34 1.94
CA SER A 226 -15.04 34.57 2.63
C SER A 226 -14.60 35.58 1.56
N GLY A 227 -15.51 35.82 0.61
CA GLY A 227 -15.39 36.89 -0.37
C GLY A 227 -16.33 38.02 0.03
N ASN A 228 -15.73 39.05 0.63
CA ASN A 228 -16.14 40.44 0.52
C ASN A 228 -17.42 40.90 1.27
N SER A 229 -17.21 41.42 2.49
CA SER A 229 -18.11 42.44 3.05
C SER A 229 -17.33 43.38 3.96
N ARG A 230 -17.46 44.70 3.66
CA ARG A 230 -17.11 45.88 4.47
C ARG A 230 -15.62 46.22 4.43
N THR A 231 -15.19 47.46 4.19
CA THR A 231 -15.81 48.80 4.08
C THR A 231 -14.74 49.71 3.49
#